data_AF-A0A529M105-F1
#
_entry.id   AF-A0A529M105-F1
#
_cell.length_a   1.000
_cell.length_b   1.000
_cell.length_c   1.000
_cell.angle_alpha   90.00
_cell.angle_beta   90.00
_cell.angle_gamma   90.00
#
_symmetry.space_group_name_H-M   'P 1'
#
loop_
_entity.id
_entity.type
_entity.pdbx_description
1 polymer ?
#
loop_
_entity_poly.entity_id
_entity_poly.type
_entity_poly.pdbx_seq_one_letter_code
_entity_poly.pdbx_strand_id
1 'polypeptide(L)'
;ASDGANAGQMAAERLGVGMDKISVEMGDSALPPAPVSGGSISTASVCSAVMKACDAIREKLFAAAAGKGAPLAGSGNAKLDLKDEEVVTETGKSAKLADVFKAMQVGAIEEYAEFAPKGSSPEALSKLYAGQSEFHGGENDEDSVKYAFGAEFVEVRINSYTREIRVPRIVGAFAAGRIMNTRTARSQLMGGMIWGIGQALHEATEIDQRHARYVNRDLQDYLVPVNADIKQVDVILVPEIDHQVNPAGVKGLGELGNVGTAAAVGSAVYHATGKRIRDLPIRIDDLIG
;
A
#
# COMPACT_ATOMS: atom_id res chain seq x y z
N ALA A 1 2.49 7.75 6.80
CA ALA A 1 2.35 7.06 8.10
C ALA A 1 2.38 5.53 7.96
N SER A 2 1.72 4.92 6.97
CA SER A 2 1.79 3.47 6.72
C SER A 2 3.10 3.02 6.07
N ASP A 3 3.68 3.79 5.15
CA ASP A 3 4.87 3.36 4.39
C ASP A 3 6.09 3.13 5.26
N GLY A 4 6.37 4.02 6.23
CA GLY A 4 7.47 3.83 7.19
C GLY A 4 7.28 2.60 8.08
N ALA A 5 6.05 2.35 8.53
CA ALA A 5 5.74 1.14 9.28
C ALA A 5 5.90 -0.14 8.44
N ASN A 6 5.49 -0.11 7.17
CA ASN A 6 5.65 -1.22 6.23
C ASN A 6 7.13 -1.47 5.90
N ALA A 7 7.91 -0.40 5.69
CA ALA A 7 9.35 -0.48 5.48
C ALA A 7 10.06 -1.09 6.70
N GLY A 8 9.68 -0.65 7.91
CA GLY A 8 10.22 -1.21 9.15
C GLY A 8 9.89 -2.69 9.31
N GLN A 9 8.65 -3.10 8.99
CA GLN A 9 8.25 -4.51 9.00
C GLN A 9 9.02 -5.35 7.97
N MET A 10 9.24 -4.81 6.77
CA MET A 10 10.08 -5.47 5.76
C MET A 10 11.49 -5.68 6.29
N ALA A 11 12.10 -4.66 6.88
CA ALA A 11 13.44 -4.75 7.45
C ALA A 11 13.49 -5.76 8.61
N ALA A 12 12.55 -5.69 9.56
CA ALA A 12 12.46 -6.61 10.70
C ALA A 12 12.38 -8.06 10.25
N GLU A 13 11.49 -8.36 9.29
CA GLU A 13 11.32 -9.71 8.76
C GLU A 13 12.57 -10.19 8.02
N ARG A 14 13.14 -9.37 7.13
CA ARG A 14 14.35 -9.74 6.38
C ARG A 14 15.56 -9.89 7.30
N LEU A 15 15.68 -9.10 8.37
CA LEU A 15 16.81 -9.18 9.30
C LEU A 15 16.59 -10.14 10.47
N GLY A 16 15.41 -10.75 10.59
CA GLY A 16 15.10 -11.70 11.66
C GLY A 16 15.13 -11.08 13.06
N VAL A 17 14.79 -9.79 13.18
CA VAL A 17 14.81 -9.04 14.45
C VAL A 17 13.42 -8.48 14.79
N GLY A 18 13.21 -8.15 16.06
CA GLY A 18 11.97 -7.50 16.51
C GLY A 18 11.80 -6.09 15.96
N MET A 19 10.55 -5.65 15.79
CA MET A 19 10.23 -4.28 15.35
C MET A 19 10.76 -3.19 16.31
N ASP A 20 10.96 -3.52 17.60
CA ASP A 20 11.56 -2.64 18.60
C ASP A 20 13.05 -2.33 18.33
N LYS A 21 13.68 -3.10 17.44
CA LYS A 21 15.07 -2.92 16.99
C LYS A 21 15.20 -2.15 15.69
N ILE A 22 14.08 -1.78 15.06
CA ILE A 22 14.07 -1.08 13.78
C ILE A 22 13.68 0.38 13.98
N SER A 23 14.56 1.27 13.54
CA SER A 23 14.25 2.69 13.35
C SER A 23 14.10 2.98 11.86
N VAL A 24 13.13 3.82 11.50
CA VAL A 24 12.88 4.23 10.12
C VAL A 24 12.85 5.74 10.05
N GLU A 25 13.70 6.31 9.23
CA GLU A 25 13.74 7.73 8.91
C GLU A 25 13.24 7.92 7.47
N MET A 26 12.29 8.84 7.26
CA MET A 26 11.68 9.10 5.95
C MET A 26 11.12 10.51 5.86
N GLY A 27 10.99 11.03 4.63
CA GLY A 27 10.35 12.34 4.39
C GLY A 27 11.28 13.54 4.61
N ASP A 28 12.60 13.32 4.55
CA ASP A 28 13.62 14.36 4.57
C ASP A 28 14.39 14.35 3.23
N SER A 29 14.59 15.52 2.63
CA SER A 29 15.35 15.68 1.39
C SER A 29 16.84 15.34 1.51
N ALA A 30 17.37 15.26 2.74
CA ALA A 30 18.72 14.78 3.00
C ALA A 30 18.85 13.25 2.89
N LEU A 31 17.74 12.51 2.88
CA LEU A 31 17.70 11.06 2.69
C LEU A 31 17.64 10.69 1.20
N PRO A 32 17.93 9.43 0.83
CA PRO A 32 17.78 8.97 -0.55
C PRO A 32 16.37 9.25 -1.11
N PRO A 33 16.26 9.70 -2.37
CA PRO A 33 14.99 10.11 -2.93
C PRO A 33 14.05 8.91 -3.10
N ALA A 34 12.76 9.15 -2.91
CA ALA A 34 11.69 8.20 -3.12
C ALA A 34 10.70 8.76 -4.14
N PRO A 35 9.97 7.92 -4.89
CA PRO A 35 8.93 8.39 -5.79
C PRO A 35 7.81 9.10 -5.02
N VAL A 36 7.00 9.88 -5.75
CA VAL A 36 5.82 10.55 -5.18
C VAL A 36 4.87 9.54 -4.50
N SER A 37 4.26 9.97 -3.39
CA SER A 37 3.15 9.24 -2.78
C SER A 37 1.86 9.48 -3.54
N GLY A 38 1.65 8.70 -4.60
CA GLY A 38 0.45 8.70 -5.44
C GLY A 38 0.44 7.48 -6.36
N GLY A 39 -0.71 7.14 -6.97
CA GLY A 39 -0.82 5.94 -7.80
C GLY A 39 -0.60 4.63 -7.03
N SER A 40 -0.66 4.70 -5.70
CA SER A 40 -0.47 3.58 -4.78
C SER A 40 0.87 2.83 -4.92
N ILE A 41 1.94 3.49 -5.35
CA ILE A 41 3.24 2.84 -5.63
C ILE A 41 4.22 2.82 -4.43
N SER A 42 4.04 3.69 -3.44
CA SER A 42 5.07 3.95 -2.42
C SER A 42 5.50 2.71 -1.63
N THR A 43 4.55 1.92 -1.11
CA THR A 43 4.90 0.71 -0.34
C THR A 43 5.67 -0.29 -1.20
N ALA A 44 5.25 -0.50 -2.45
CA ALA A 44 5.90 -1.44 -3.36
C ALA A 44 7.34 -1.02 -3.69
N SER A 45 7.56 0.26 -3.98
CA SER A 45 8.89 0.81 -4.27
C SER A 45 9.81 0.76 -3.04
N VAL A 46 9.35 1.30 -1.90
CA VAL A 46 10.16 1.41 -0.68
C VAL A 46 10.48 0.03 -0.11
N CYS A 47 9.48 -0.86 0.01
CA CYS A 47 9.74 -2.20 0.56
C CYS A 47 10.67 -3.02 -0.33
N SER A 48 10.61 -2.86 -1.65
CA SER A 48 11.52 -3.55 -2.57
C SER A 48 12.97 -3.03 -2.42
N ALA A 49 13.16 -1.72 -2.27
CA ALA A 49 14.49 -1.15 -2.01
C ALA A 49 15.05 -1.60 -0.65
N VAL A 50 14.24 -1.53 0.41
CA VAL A 50 14.61 -2.00 1.76
C VAL A 50 14.96 -3.48 1.76
N MET A 51 14.15 -4.31 1.10
CA MET A 51 14.43 -5.74 0.97
C MET A 51 15.79 -6.00 0.32
N LYS A 52 16.13 -5.28 -0.76
CA LYS A 52 17.44 -5.40 -1.41
C LYS A 52 18.59 -4.97 -0.50
N ALA A 53 18.43 -3.88 0.26
CA ALA A 53 19.44 -3.45 1.23
C ALA A 53 19.64 -4.48 2.34
N CYS A 54 18.55 -5.01 2.90
CA CYS A 54 18.61 -6.07 3.91
C CYS A 54 19.26 -7.35 3.37
N ASP A 55 19.03 -7.68 2.10
CA ASP A 55 19.64 -8.85 1.48
C ASP A 55 21.15 -8.69 1.32
N ALA A 56 21.63 -7.50 0.96
CA ALA A 56 23.07 -7.20 0.95
C ALA A 56 23.70 -7.31 2.36
N ILE A 57 23.00 -6.84 3.40
CA ILE A 57 23.42 -7.02 4.80
C ILE A 57 23.51 -8.51 5.14
N ARG A 58 22.48 -9.30 4.79
CA ARG A 58 22.43 -10.74 5.01
C ARG A 58 23.60 -11.46 4.34
N GLU A 59 23.92 -11.12 3.09
CA GLU A 59 25.06 -11.71 2.37
C GLU A 59 26.37 -11.50 3.13
N LYS A 60 26.64 -10.28 3.62
CA LYS A 60 27.85 -10.00 4.43
C LYS A 60 27.86 -10.78 5.74
N LEU A 61 26.74 -10.83 6.46
CA LEU A 61 26.61 -11.58 7.70
C LEU A 61 26.82 -13.09 7.49
N PHE A 62 26.24 -13.64 6.43
CA PHE A 62 26.34 -15.06 6.10
C PHE A 62 27.75 -15.46 5.66
N ALA A 63 28.38 -14.63 4.81
CA ALA A 63 29.77 -14.84 4.42
C ALA A 63 30.71 -14.82 5.64
N ALA A 64 30.47 -13.90 6.58
CA ALA A 64 31.23 -13.80 7.81
C ALA A 64 30.98 -14.97 8.77
N ALA A 65 29.73 -15.40 8.93
CA ALA A 65 29.37 -16.49 9.81
C ALA A 65 29.90 -17.86 9.34
N ALA A 66 29.91 -18.10 8.02
CA ALA A 66 30.36 -19.34 7.41
C ALA A 66 31.86 -19.35 7.02
N GLY A 67 32.56 -18.21 7.18
CA GLY A 67 33.96 -18.04 6.83
C GLY A 67 34.93 -18.97 7.56
N LYS A 68 36.17 -19.05 7.08
CA LYS A 68 37.20 -19.90 7.70
C LYS A 68 37.53 -19.40 9.11
N GLY A 69 37.33 -20.23 10.13
CA GLY A 69 37.53 -19.87 11.53
C GLY A 69 36.38 -19.10 12.17
N ALA A 70 35.26 -18.95 11.46
CA ALA A 70 34.05 -18.31 11.96
C ALA A 70 33.16 -19.26 12.78
N PRO A 71 32.16 -18.73 13.52
CA PRO A 71 31.29 -19.52 14.39
C PRO A 71 30.55 -20.69 13.69
N LEU A 72 30.23 -20.54 12.40
CA LEU A 72 29.57 -21.58 11.60
C LEU A 72 30.52 -22.18 10.54
N ALA A 73 31.83 -22.10 10.75
CA ALA A 73 32.81 -22.71 9.85
C ALA A 73 32.52 -24.20 9.63
N GLY A 74 32.63 -24.65 8.37
CA GLY A 74 32.35 -26.04 8.00
C GLY A 74 30.86 -26.36 7.79
N SER A 75 29.98 -25.35 7.80
CA SER A 75 28.56 -25.53 7.44
C SER A 75 28.32 -25.76 5.94
N GLY A 76 29.37 -25.75 5.11
CA GLY A 76 29.28 -26.08 3.67
C GLY A 76 28.36 -25.13 2.91
N ASN A 77 27.52 -25.70 2.03
CA ASN A 77 26.49 -24.98 1.26
C ASN A 77 25.14 -24.90 2.02
N ALA A 78 25.13 -25.10 3.34
CA ALA A 78 23.88 -25.05 4.10
C ALA A 78 23.19 -23.70 3.93
N LYS A 79 21.87 -23.73 3.75
CA LYS A 79 21.08 -22.50 3.68
C LYS A 79 21.12 -21.80 5.04
N LEU A 80 21.43 -20.51 5.01
CA LEU A 80 21.47 -19.64 6.19
C LEU A 80 20.25 -18.72 6.23
N ASP A 81 19.80 -18.44 7.45
CA ASP A 81 18.76 -17.47 7.73
C ASP A 81 19.11 -16.62 8.95
N LEU A 82 18.34 -15.55 9.18
CA LEU A 82 18.41 -14.74 10.39
C LEU A 82 17.17 -14.97 11.23
N LYS A 83 17.36 -15.27 12.52
CA LYS A 83 16.27 -15.45 13.47
C LYS A 83 16.73 -15.09 14.87
N ASP A 84 15.95 -14.26 15.56
CA ASP A 84 16.15 -13.92 16.98
C ASP A 84 17.59 -13.43 17.26
N GLU A 85 18.13 -12.57 16.39
CA GLU A 85 19.51 -12.05 16.46
C GLU A 85 20.62 -13.11 16.28
N GLU A 86 20.30 -14.23 15.64
CA GLU A 86 21.25 -15.29 15.29
C GLU A 86 21.23 -15.60 13.79
N VAL A 87 22.41 -15.94 13.25
CA VAL A 87 22.52 -16.64 11.97
C VAL A 87 22.26 -18.11 12.24
N VAL A 88 21.25 -18.68 11.60
CA VAL A 88 20.84 -20.08 11.78
C VAL A 88 21.05 -20.87 10.49
N THR A 89 21.53 -22.10 10.61
CA THR A 89 21.55 -23.07 9.51
C THR A 89 20.24 -23.86 9.47
N GLU A 90 19.87 -24.41 8.32
CA GLU A 90 18.76 -25.37 8.20
C GLU A 90 18.92 -26.61 9.11
N THR A 91 20.16 -26.94 9.49
CA THR A 91 20.52 -28.06 10.37
C THR A 91 20.39 -27.72 11.86
N GLY A 92 19.99 -26.49 12.20
CA GLY A 92 19.76 -26.04 13.58
C GLY A 92 21.02 -25.57 14.31
N LYS A 93 22.17 -25.43 13.64
CA LYS A 93 23.33 -24.73 14.22
C LYS A 93 23.06 -23.23 14.16
N SER A 94 23.52 -22.50 15.16
CA SER A 94 23.37 -21.04 15.19
C SER A 94 24.62 -20.33 15.69
N ALA A 95 24.73 -19.06 15.31
CA ALA A 95 25.75 -18.14 15.78
C ALA A 95 25.12 -16.78 16.05
N LYS A 96 25.43 -16.20 17.21
CA LYS A 96 24.93 -14.87 17.57
C LYS A 96 25.49 -13.82 16.65
N LEU A 97 24.67 -12.83 16.28
CA LEU A 97 25.12 -11.69 15.48
C LEU A 97 26.35 -11.02 16.13
N ALA A 98 26.39 -10.86 17.45
CA ALA A 98 27.53 -10.28 18.15
C ALA A 98 28.87 -11.00 17.84
N ASP A 99 28.86 -12.34 17.73
CA ASP A 99 30.04 -13.13 17.39
C ASP A 99 30.41 -12.98 15.91
N VAL A 100 29.41 -12.87 15.04
CA VAL A 100 29.59 -12.61 13.61
C VAL A 100 30.21 -11.22 13.39
N PHE A 101 29.68 -10.18 14.03
CA PHE A 101 30.24 -8.82 13.99
C PHE A 101 31.69 -8.79 14.53
N LYS A 102 31.97 -9.53 15.60
CA LYS A 102 33.33 -9.68 16.13
C LYS A 102 34.26 -10.37 15.13
N ALA A 103 33.79 -11.40 14.43
CA ALA A 103 34.55 -12.07 13.38
C ALA A 103 34.81 -11.14 12.18
N MET A 104 33.87 -10.26 11.84
CA MET A 104 34.01 -9.24 10.81
C MET A 104 34.93 -8.08 11.21
N GLN A 105 35.14 -7.86 12.51
CA GLN A 105 35.87 -6.71 13.06
C GLN A 105 35.26 -5.36 12.65
N VAL A 106 33.93 -5.30 12.54
CA VAL A 106 33.18 -4.06 12.23
C VAL A 106 32.21 -3.73 13.35
N GLY A 107 31.96 -2.43 13.57
CA GLY A 107 30.95 -1.96 14.51
C GLY A 107 29.55 -1.80 13.90
N ALA A 108 29.46 -1.71 12.58
CA ALA A 108 28.24 -1.54 11.82
C ALA A 108 28.40 -2.10 10.40
N ILE A 109 27.27 -2.45 9.78
CA ILE A 109 27.17 -2.74 8.35
C ILE A 109 26.26 -1.67 7.77
N GLU A 110 26.78 -0.93 6.81
CA GLU A 110 26.00 0.05 6.05
C GLU A 110 25.83 -0.48 4.63
N GLU A 111 24.60 -0.41 4.13
CA GLU A 111 24.25 -0.82 2.78
C GLU A 111 23.42 0.24 2.08
N TYR A 112 23.65 0.33 0.78
CA TYR A 112 22.91 1.20 -0.10
C TYR A 112 22.29 0.36 -1.22
N ALA A 113 20.98 0.53 -1.46
CA ALA A 113 20.29 -0.20 -2.50
C ALA A 113 19.28 0.68 -3.25
N GLU A 114 19.23 0.46 -4.56
CA GLU A 114 18.25 1.09 -5.45
C GLU A 114 17.30 0.03 -6.00
N PHE A 115 16.06 0.46 -6.23
CA PHE A 115 15.07 -0.35 -6.91
C PHE A 115 14.39 0.50 -7.98
N ALA A 116 14.53 0.06 -9.23
CA ALA A 116 13.71 0.53 -10.35
C ALA A 116 12.76 -0.61 -10.75
N PRO A 117 11.45 -0.34 -10.90
CA PRO A 117 10.53 -1.30 -11.47
C PRO A 117 10.97 -1.74 -12.87
N LYS A 118 10.71 -3.00 -13.21
CA LYS A 118 10.95 -3.51 -14.56
C LYS A 118 10.09 -2.73 -15.57
N GLY A 119 10.69 -2.32 -16.68
CA GLY A 119 10.07 -1.42 -17.67
C GLY A 119 10.35 0.07 -17.46
N SER A 120 11.03 0.47 -16.38
CA SER A 120 11.52 1.85 -16.21
C SER A 120 12.61 2.19 -17.22
N SER A 121 12.74 3.46 -17.61
CA SER A 121 13.86 3.89 -18.46
C SER A 121 15.22 3.67 -17.78
N PRO A 122 16.31 3.50 -18.54
CA PRO A 122 17.66 3.41 -17.98
C PRO A 122 18.04 4.63 -17.11
N GLU A 123 17.44 5.79 -17.38
CA GLU A 123 17.67 7.04 -16.65
C GLU A 123 16.67 7.27 -15.50
N ALA A 124 15.75 6.35 -15.21
CA ALA A 124 14.69 6.56 -14.23
C ALA A 124 15.24 6.90 -12.83
N LEU A 125 16.30 6.21 -12.40
CA LEU A 125 16.94 6.49 -11.12
C LEU A 125 17.68 7.83 -11.14
N SER A 126 18.46 8.12 -12.18
CA SER A 126 19.18 9.40 -12.26
C SER A 126 18.24 10.60 -12.31
N LYS A 127 17.09 10.47 -12.98
CA LYS A 127 16.00 11.47 -12.95
C LYS A 127 15.41 11.62 -11.55
N LEU A 128 15.16 10.52 -10.84
CA LEU A 128 14.66 10.56 -9.47
C LEU A 128 15.61 11.36 -8.56
N TYR A 129 16.92 11.14 -8.70
CA TYR A 129 17.95 11.94 -8.01
C TYR A 129 18.00 13.41 -8.42
N ALA A 130 17.63 13.72 -9.66
CA ALA A 130 17.48 15.09 -10.13
C ALA A 130 16.12 15.73 -9.70
N GLY A 131 15.34 15.05 -8.86
CA GLY A 131 14.04 15.54 -8.37
C GLY A 131 12.90 15.37 -9.39
N GLN A 132 13.07 14.50 -10.39
CA GLN A 132 12.08 14.25 -11.43
C GLN A 132 11.46 12.87 -11.27
N SER A 133 10.14 12.81 -11.13
CA SER A 133 9.40 11.54 -11.13
C SER A 133 9.09 11.12 -12.56
N GLU A 134 9.48 9.90 -12.92
CA GLU A 134 9.05 9.27 -14.17
C GLU A 134 7.78 8.45 -13.93
N PHE A 135 6.75 8.71 -14.74
CA PHE A 135 5.57 7.88 -14.79
C PHE A 135 5.72 6.90 -15.95
N HIS A 136 5.69 5.61 -15.63
CA HIS A 136 5.65 4.55 -16.63
C HIS A 136 4.35 3.75 -16.47
N GLY A 137 3.82 3.26 -17.59
CA GLY A 137 2.70 2.32 -17.56
C GLY A 137 3.12 0.97 -16.99
N GLY A 138 2.14 0.11 -16.71
CA GLY A 138 2.41 -1.30 -16.43
C GLY A 138 3.14 -1.96 -17.60
N GLU A 139 3.88 -3.02 -17.33
CA GLU A 139 4.49 -3.82 -18.40
C GLU A 139 3.40 -4.33 -19.34
N ASN A 140 3.60 -4.18 -20.65
CA ASN A 140 2.83 -4.90 -21.67
C ASN A 140 3.35 -6.34 -21.75
N ASP A 141 3.17 -7.08 -20.67
CA ASP A 141 3.44 -8.50 -20.60
C ASP A 141 2.26 -9.22 -21.26
N GLU A 142 2.49 -9.94 -22.35
CA GLU A 142 1.41 -10.62 -23.10
C GLU A 142 0.70 -11.67 -22.24
N ASP A 143 1.42 -12.24 -21.26
CA ASP A 143 0.95 -13.38 -20.46
C ASP A 143 0.56 -13.01 -19.01
N SER A 144 0.73 -11.75 -18.58
CA SER A 144 0.42 -11.36 -17.19
C SER A 144 -0.12 -9.94 -17.02
N VAL A 145 -1.05 -9.79 -16.06
CA VAL A 145 -1.56 -8.50 -15.61
C VAL A 145 -1.28 -8.29 -14.12
N LYS A 146 -0.62 -7.18 -13.79
CA LYS A 146 -0.10 -6.89 -12.45
C LYS A 146 -0.93 -5.79 -11.78
N TYR A 147 -2.22 -6.05 -11.57
CA TYR A 147 -3.15 -5.14 -10.88
C TYR A 147 -3.57 -5.68 -9.52
N ALA A 148 -3.98 -4.76 -8.65
CA ALA A 148 -4.81 -5.07 -7.49
C ALA A 148 -6.29 -5.05 -7.92
N PHE A 149 -7.09 -5.89 -7.31
CA PHE A 149 -8.50 -6.07 -7.65
C PHE A 149 -9.39 -5.89 -6.42
N GLY A 150 -10.58 -5.35 -6.64
CA GLY A 150 -11.59 -5.15 -5.61
C GLY A 150 -12.98 -5.56 -6.12
N ALA A 151 -13.81 -6.06 -5.22
CA ALA A 151 -15.23 -6.27 -5.44
C ALA A 151 -16.02 -5.63 -4.30
N GLU A 152 -16.91 -4.71 -4.64
CA GLU A 152 -17.63 -3.90 -3.66
C GLU A 152 -19.15 -4.10 -3.79
N PHE A 153 -19.80 -4.26 -2.64
CA PHE A 153 -21.23 -4.53 -2.51
C PHE A 153 -21.84 -3.48 -1.59
N VAL A 154 -22.83 -2.75 -2.10
CA VAL A 154 -23.47 -1.65 -1.38
C VAL A 154 -24.96 -1.94 -1.19
N GLU A 155 -25.44 -1.79 0.04
CA GLU A 155 -26.86 -1.69 0.36
C GLU A 155 -27.23 -0.22 0.49
N VAL A 156 -28.28 0.21 -0.21
CA VAL A 156 -28.86 1.55 -0.06
C VAL A 156 -30.29 1.46 0.49
N ARG A 157 -30.69 2.47 1.27
CA ARG A 157 -32.07 2.69 1.68
C ARG A 157 -32.48 4.09 1.24
N ILE A 158 -33.62 4.16 0.58
CA ILE A 158 -34.16 5.41 0.04
C ILE A 158 -35.52 5.64 0.68
N ASN A 159 -35.67 6.76 1.37
CA ASN A 159 -36.95 7.12 1.97
C ASN A 159 -38.00 7.37 0.88
N SER A 160 -39.19 6.75 0.99
CA SER A 160 -40.23 6.85 -0.05
C SER A 160 -40.84 8.26 -0.18
N TYR A 161 -40.81 9.05 0.89
CA TYR A 161 -41.40 10.39 0.94
C TYR A 161 -40.35 11.47 0.69
N THR A 162 -39.21 11.41 1.36
CA THR A 162 -38.16 12.45 1.29
C THR A 162 -37.09 12.16 0.26
N ARG A 163 -37.02 10.94 -0.28
CA ARG A 163 -35.95 10.43 -1.16
C ARG A 163 -34.54 10.50 -0.58
N GLU A 164 -34.42 10.74 0.73
CA GLU A 164 -33.16 10.66 1.45
C GLU A 164 -32.50 9.29 1.23
N ILE A 165 -31.24 9.31 0.79
CA ILE A 165 -30.44 8.12 0.47
C ILE A 165 -29.50 7.86 1.64
N ARG A 166 -29.49 6.62 2.14
CA ARG A 166 -28.57 6.15 3.19
C ARG A 166 -27.88 4.87 2.75
N VAL A 167 -26.60 4.73 3.13
CA VAL A 167 -25.80 3.53 2.90
C VAL A 167 -25.63 2.79 4.24
N PRO A 168 -26.59 1.96 4.67
CA PRO A 168 -26.49 1.23 5.93
C PRO A 168 -25.34 0.21 5.96
N ARG A 169 -24.90 -0.29 4.80
CA ARG A 169 -23.87 -1.32 4.73
C ARG A 169 -23.12 -1.29 3.41
N ILE A 170 -21.80 -1.36 3.50
CA ILE A 170 -20.90 -1.59 2.37
C ILE A 170 -19.91 -2.70 2.75
N VAL A 171 -19.65 -3.60 1.81
CA VAL A 171 -18.69 -4.70 1.95
C VAL A 171 -17.76 -4.68 0.76
N GLY A 172 -16.45 -4.62 0.99
CA GLY A 172 -15.43 -4.70 -0.04
C GLY A 172 -14.51 -5.91 0.17
N ALA A 173 -14.26 -6.67 -0.88
CA ALA A 173 -13.28 -7.76 -0.91
C ALA A 173 -12.14 -7.40 -1.86
N PHE A 174 -10.91 -7.40 -1.35
CA PHE A 174 -9.76 -6.83 -2.07
C PHE A 174 -8.57 -7.80 -2.11
N ALA A 175 -8.00 -7.98 -3.29
CA ALA A 175 -6.75 -8.68 -3.55
C ALA A 175 -5.69 -7.66 -3.97
N ALA A 176 -4.64 -7.48 -3.16
CA ALA A 176 -3.61 -6.45 -3.36
C ALA A 176 -2.19 -7.00 -3.14
N GLY A 177 -1.98 -8.26 -3.54
CA GLY A 177 -0.74 -8.99 -3.30
C GLY A 177 -0.45 -9.17 -1.82
N ARG A 178 0.83 -9.16 -1.47
CA ARG A 178 1.28 -9.29 -0.09
C ARG A 178 0.86 -8.08 0.74
N ILE A 179 0.05 -8.33 1.76
CA ILE A 179 -0.32 -7.32 2.75
C ILE A 179 0.74 -7.26 3.84
N MET A 180 1.48 -6.15 3.92
CA MET A 180 2.49 -5.94 4.97
C MET A 180 1.85 -5.84 6.36
N ASN A 181 0.83 -4.98 6.49
CA ASN A 181 0.15 -4.74 7.75
C ASN A 181 -1.36 -4.74 7.56
N THR A 182 -2.03 -5.77 8.08
CA THR A 182 -3.48 -5.97 7.92
C THR A 182 -4.30 -4.87 8.55
N ARG A 183 -3.83 -4.25 9.66
CA ARG A 183 -4.54 -3.18 10.35
C ARG A 183 -4.55 -1.89 9.55
N THR A 184 -3.40 -1.48 9.01
CA THR A 184 -3.31 -0.27 8.19
C THR A 184 -3.93 -0.47 6.82
N ALA A 185 -3.77 -1.65 6.21
CA ALA A 185 -4.44 -2.01 4.96
C ALA A 185 -5.96 -1.94 5.09
N ARG A 186 -6.53 -2.54 6.15
CA ARG A 186 -7.96 -2.44 6.45
C ARG A 186 -8.42 -0.99 6.63
N SER A 187 -7.63 -0.17 7.33
CA SER A 187 -7.97 1.24 7.57
C SER A 187 -7.97 2.06 6.28
N GLN A 188 -7.02 1.81 5.38
CA GLN A 188 -6.95 2.47 4.07
C GLN A 188 -8.14 2.10 3.18
N LEU A 189 -8.45 0.81 3.06
CA LEU A 189 -9.59 0.33 2.26
C LEU A 189 -10.92 0.86 2.82
N MET A 190 -11.08 0.86 4.14
CA MET A 190 -12.25 1.44 4.80
C MET A 190 -12.38 2.95 4.50
N GLY A 191 -11.28 3.70 4.58
CA GLY A 191 -11.26 5.12 4.23
C GLY A 191 -11.60 5.37 2.75
N GLY A 192 -11.05 4.56 1.84
CA GLY A 192 -11.34 4.62 0.41
C GLY A 192 -12.83 4.40 0.12
N MET A 193 -13.44 3.39 0.74
CA MET A 193 -14.87 3.10 0.55
C MET A 193 -15.76 4.21 1.12
N ILE A 194 -15.39 4.79 2.26
CA ILE A 194 -16.10 5.94 2.84
C ILE A 194 -16.00 7.14 1.89
N TRP A 195 -14.81 7.39 1.35
CA TRP A 195 -14.61 8.46 0.37
C TRP A 195 -15.43 8.23 -0.90
N GLY A 196 -15.48 6.99 -1.39
CA GLY A 196 -16.31 6.62 -2.53
C GLY A 196 -17.82 6.81 -2.29
N ILE A 197 -18.31 6.61 -1.06
CA ILE A 197 -19.68 6.99 -0.67
C ILE A 197 -19.85 8.53 -0.71
N GLY A 198 -18.87 9.28 -0.23
CA GLY A 198 -18.82 10.74 -0.33
C GLY A 198 -18.92 11.23 -1.76
N GLN A 199 -18.08 10.72 -2.65
CA GLN A 199 -18.13 10.98 -4.09
C GLN A 199 -19.51 10.66 -4.68
N ALA A 200 -20.14 9.56 -4.24
CA ALA A 200 -21.41 9.14 -4.79
C ALA A 200 -22.60 10.02 -4.36
N LEU A 201 -22.61 10.54 -3.14
CA LEU A 201 -23.82 11.12 -2.51
C LEU A 201 -23.66 12.58 -2.07
N HIS A 202 -22.44 13.09 -1.90
CA HIS A 202 -22.19 14.34 -1.20
C HIS A 202 -21.27 15.29 -1.95
N GLU A 203 -20.09 14.82 -2.35
CA GLU A 203 -19.00 15.67 -2.82
C GLU A 203 -19.29 16.24 -4.21
N ALA A 204 -19.45 17.57 -4.28
CA ALA A 204 -19.58 18.32 -5.52
C ALA A 204 -18.88 19.67 -5.38
N THR A 205 -18.08 20.06 -6.37
CA THR A 205 -17.57 21.43 -6.45
C THR A 205 -18.56 22.28 -7.24
N GLU A 206 -19.22 23.23 -6.58
CA GLU A 206 -20.23 24.08 -7.19
C GLU A 206 -19.59 25.35 -7.75
N ILE A 207 -19.86 25.66 -9.02
CA ILE A 207 -19.25 26.78 -9.75
C ILE A 207 -20.32 27.79 -10.15
N ASP A 208 -20.17 29.03 -9.68
CA ASP A 208 -20.90 30.17 -10.25
C ASP A 208 -20.33 30.49 -11.64
N GLN A 209 -21.07 30.08 -12.67
CA GLN A 209 -20.70 30.27 -14.08
C GLN A 209 -20.59 31.74 -14.50
N ARG A 210 -21.26 32.67 -13.80
CA ARG A 210 -21.22 34.11 -14.15
C ARG A 210 -19.90 34.75 -13.75
N HIS A 211 -19.34 34.32 -12.62
CA HIS A 211 -18.13 34.91 -12.04
C HIS A 211 -16.94 33.95 -12.04
N ALA A 212 -17.11 32.71 -12.52
CA ALA A 212 -16.12 31.63 -12.50
C ALA A 212 -15.53 31.41 -11.10
N ARG A 213 -16.39 31.27 -10.09
CA ARG A 213 -15.98 31.09 -8.68
C ARG A 213 -16.59 29.84 -8.06
N TYR A 214 -15.80 29.15 -7.24
CA TYR A 214 -16.30 28.12 -6.35
C TYR A 214 -17.18 28.76 -5.27
N VAL A 215 -18.42 28.29 -5.14
CA VAL A 215 -19.38 28.86 -4.19
C VAL A 215 -19.41 28.11 -2.86
N ASN A 216 -19.06 26.83 -2.85
CA ASN A 216 -19.05 25.98 -1.65
C ASN A 216 -17.63 25.63 -1.21
N ARG A 217 -16.83 26.64 -0.84
CA ARG A 217 -15.39 26.51 -0.54
C ARG A 217 -15.10 26.37 0.96
N ASP A 218 -15.98 25.69 1.67
CA ASP A 218 -15.89 25.40 3.10
C ASP A 218 -16.58 24.07 3.40
N LEU A 219 -16.34 23.52 4.60
CA LEU A 219 -16.90 22.23 5.02
C LEU A 219 -18.39 22.30 5.42
N GLN A 220 -19.00 23.49 5.42
CA GLN A 220 -20.42 23.61 5.65
C GLN A 220 -21.19 23.27 4.36
N ASP A 221 -20.72 23.79 3.22
CA ASP A 221 -21.39 23.65 1.93
C ASP A 221 -20.75 22.59 1.02
N TYR A 222 -19.47 22.25 1.20
CA TYR A 222 -18.85 21.07 0.57
C TYR A 222 -19.02 19.87 1.49
N LEU A 223 -20.04 19.06 1.20
CA LEU A 223 -20.42 17.95 2.04
C LEU A 223 -19.44 16.79 1.86
N VAL A 224 -18.80 16.40 2.96
CA VAL A 224 -18.07 15.13 3.10
C VAL A 224 -18.85 14.21 4.06
N PRO A 225 -18.72 12.88 3.95
CA PRO A 225 -19.38 11.97 4.87
C PRO A 225 -19.04 12.29 6.33
N VAL A 226 -20.07 12.43 7.17
CA VAL A 226 -19.91 12.48 8.63
C VAL A 226 -20.02 11.09 9.23
N ASN A 227 -19.62 10.94 10.49
CA ASN A 227 -19.70 9.65 11.20
C ASN A 227 -21.12 9.06 11.18
N ALA A 228 -22.16 9.90 11.22
CA ALA A 228 -23.54 9.43 11.16
C ALA A 228 -23.94 8.82 9.80
N ASP A 229 -23.28 9.17 8.71
CA ASP A 229 -23.58 8.66 7.36
C ASP A 229 -23.05 7.24 7.16
N ILE A 230 -21.98 6.89 7.88
CA ILE A 230 -21.30 5.61 7.77
C ILE A 230 -21.75 4.68 8.90
N LYS A 231 -22.42 3.59 8.54
CA LYS A 231 -22.93 2.60 9.51
C LYS A 231 -22.01 1.39 9.61
N GLN A 232 -22.05 0.53 8.61
CA GLN A 232 -21.26 -0.70 8.59
C GLN A 232 -20.37 -0.73 7.35
N VAL A 233 -19.06 -0.84 7.57
CA VAL A 233 -18.04 -0.98 6.52
C VAL A 233 -17.22 -2.23 6.80
N ASP A 234 -17.39 -3.24 5.96
CA ASP A 234 -16.67 -4.50 6.09
C ASP A 234 -15.61 -4.62 5.00
N VAL A 235 -14.38 -4.92 5.40
CA VAL A 235 -13.24 -5.13 4.51
C VAL A 235 -12.80 -6.59 4.63
N ILE A 236 -12.80 -7.28 3.49
CA ILE A 236 -12.27 -8.63 3.34
C ILE A 236 -10.94 -8.51 2.59
N LEU A 237 -9.86 -8.93 3.24
CA LEU A 237 -8.55 -9.05 2.59
C LEU A 237 -8.45 -10.45 1.99
N VAL A 238 -8.47 -10.54 0.67
CA VAL A 238 -8.31 -11.79 -0.06
C VAL A 238 -6.82 -12.15 -0.07
N PRO A 239 -6.41 -13.32 0.47
CA PRO A 239 -5.00 -13.72 0.47
C PRO A 239 -4.48 -13.85 -0.96
N GLU A 240 -3.35 -13.20 -1.23
CA GLU A 240 -2.70 -13.22 -2.53
C GLU A 240 -1.19 -13.19 -2.33
N ILE A 241 -0.46 -14.00 -3.10
CA ILE A 241 0.99 -13.96 -3.19
C ILE A 241 1.33 -13.81 -4.66
N ASP A 242 1.94 -12.68 -5.02
CA ASP A 242 2.36 -12.37 -6.38
C ASP A 242 3.88 -12.19 -6.41
N HIS A 243 4.58 -13.17 -6.98
CA HIS A 243 6.03 -13.14 -7.11
C HIS A 243 6.52 -12.43 -8.38
N GLN A 244 5.61 -12.05 -9.27
CA GLN A 244 5.94 -11.45 -10.56
C GLN A 244 5.84 -9.92 -10.53
N VAL A 245 5.13 -9.34 -9.56
CA VAL A 245 4.90 -7.89 -9.49
C VAL A 245 6.14 -7.07 -9.11
N ASN A 246 6.85 -7.48 -8.05
CA ASN A 246 8.10 -6.86 -7.57
C ASN A 246 8.74 -7.78 -6.52
N PRO A 247 10.00 -7.54 -6.10
CA PRO A 247 10.68 -8.38 -5.12
C PRO A 247 9.90 -8.57 -3.81
N ALA A 248 9.20 -7.53 -3.35
CA ALA A 248 8.41 -7.59 -2.11
C ALA A 248 7.06 -8.31 -2.27
N GLY A 249 6.58 -8.50 -3.50
CA GLY A 249 5.25 -9.04 -3.82
C GLY A 249 4.09 -8.15 -3.42
N VAL A 250 4.34 -6.86 -3.17
CA VAL A 250 3.36 -5.89 -2.66
C VAL A 250 2.71 -5.13 -3.82
N LYS A 251 1.39 -4.99 -3.84
CA LYS A 251 0.68 -4.15 -4.82
C LYS A 251 0.16 -2.86 -4.18
N GLY A 252 -0.27 -1.94 -5.03
CA GLY A 252 -0.93 -0.72 -4.60
C GLY A 252 -2.29 -0.97 -3.99
N LEU A 253 -2.54 -0.36 -2.83
CA LEU A 253 -3.79 -0.52 -2.06
C LEU A 253 -4.42 0.82 -1.67
N GLY A 254 -3.65 1.92 -1.62
CA GLY A 254 -4.10 3.19 -1.04
C GLY A 254 -5.34 3.79 -1.71
N GLU A 255 -5.42 3.71 -3.03
CA GLU A 255 -6.57 4.22 -3.80
C GLU A 255 -7.62 3.15 -4.06
N LEU A 256 -7.28 1.87 -3.88
CA LEU A 256 -8.07 0.73 -4.34
C LEU A 256 -9.49 0.72 -3.78
N GLY A 257 -9.65 1.06 -2.49
CA GLY A 257 -10.95 1.02 -1.82
C GLY A 257 -11.94 2.10 -2.26
N ASN A 258 -11.54 3.08 -3.07
CA ASN A 258 -12.46 4.06 -3.65
C ASN A 258 -12.89 3.63 -5.07
N VAL A 259 -12.06 2.84 -5.76
CA VAL A 259 -12.25 2.49 -7.17
C VAL A 259 -13.49 1.61 -7.33
N GLY A 260 -14.55 2.21 -7.89
CA GLY A 260 -15.80 1.51 -8.18
C GLY A 260 -16.90 1.71 -7.14
N THR A 261 -16.60 2.33 -5.99
CA THR A 261 -17.58 2.50 -4.91
C THR A 261 -18.77 3.32 -5.34
N ALA A 262 -18.53 4.46 -6.01
CA ALA A 262 -19.62 5.30 -6.48
C ALA A 262 -20.49 4.60 -7.55
N ALA A 263 -19.88 3.74 -8.38
CA ALA A 263 -20.61 2.93 -9.34
C ALA A 263 -21.46 1.83 -8.66
N ALA A 264 -20.96 1.25 -7.56
CA ALA A 264 -21.71 0.30 -6.74
C ALA A 264 -22.89 0.99 -6.03
N VAL A 265 -22.71 2.18 -5.48
CA VAL A 265 -23.79 3.02 -4.92
C VAL A 265 -24.84 3.32 -6.00
N GLY A 266 -24.43 3.82 -7.17
CA GLY A 266 -25.37 4.12 -8.26
C GLY A 266 -26.12 2.88 -8.78
N SER A 267 -25.48 1.71 -8.80
CA SER A 267 -26.13 0.44 -9.15
C SER A 267 -27.13 -0.01 -8.08
N ALA A 268 -26.84 0.22 -6.80
CA ALA A 268 -27.76 -0.05 -5.70
C ALA A 268 -28.98 0.91 -5.71
N VAL A 269 -28.77 2.20 -6.03
CA VAL A 269 -29.86 3.17 -6.24
C VAL A 269 -30.74 2.75 -7.40
N TYR A 270 -30.15 2.31 -8.53
CA TYR A 270 -30.90 1.77 -9.65
C TYR A 270 -31.71 0.54 -9.26
N HIS A 271 -31.13 -0.40 -8.51
CA HIS A 271 -31.85 -1.58 -8.01
C HIS A 271 -33.05 -1.19 -7.12
N ALA A 272 -32.90 -0.18 -6.26
CA ALA A 272 -33.96 0.27 -5.35
C ALA A 272 -35.07 1.09 -6.02
N THR A 273 -34.79 1.77 -7.14
CA THR A 273 -35.70 2.78 -7.72
C THR A 273 -36.08 2.53 -9.18
N GLY A 274 -35.33 1.72 -9.91
CA GLY A 274 -35.39 1.62 -11.37
C GLY A 274 -34.81 2.82 -12.13
N LYS A 275 -34.34 3.87 -11.43
CA LYS A 275 -33.77 5.09 -12.05
C LYS A 275 -32.26 4.97 -12.15
N ARG A 276 -31.70 5.10 -13.37
CA ARG A 276 -30.26 5.04 -13.61
C ARG A 276 -29.68 6.45 -13.66
N ILE A 277 -29.08 6.89 -12.55
CA ILE A 277 -28.36 8.16 -12.47
C ILE A 277 -26.91 7.93 -12.89
N ARG A 278 -26.40 8.78 -13.79
CA ARG A 278 -25.03 8.68 -14.35
C ARG A 278 -24.14 9.83 -13.94
N ASP A 279 -24.73 10.94 -13.53
CA ASP A 279 -24.03 12.12 -13.05
C ASP A 279 -23.95 12.07 -11.52
N LEU A 280 -22.76 12.34 -10.99
CA LEU A 280 -22.51 12.37 -9.56
C LEU A 280 -22.43 13.82 -9.07
N PRO A 281 -22.77 14.08 -7.80
CA PRO A 281 -23.35 13.14 -6.83
C PRO A 281 -24.83 12.84 -7.13
N ILE A 282 -25.32 11.68 -6.68
CA ILE A 282 -26.72 11.30 -6.76
C ILE A 282 -27.49 12.03 -5.65
N ARG A 283 -28.29 13.01 -6.03
CA ARG A 283 -29.07 13.85 -5.12
C ARG A 283 -30.50 13.37 -4.99
N ILE A 284 -31.16 13.89 -3.95
CA ILE A 284 -32.59 13.71 -3.70
C ILE A 284 -33.41 14.15 -4.93
N ASP A 285 -33.05 15.27 -5.54
CA ASP A 285 -33.74 15.84 -6.70
C ASP A 285 -33.71 14.90 -7.92
N ASP A 286 -32.63 14.12 -8.09
CA ASP A 286 -32.51 13.14 -9.18
C ASP A 286 -33.51 11.97 -9.04
N LEU A 287 -34.04 11.78 -7.83
CA LEU A 287 -35.01 10.72 -7.52
C LEU A 287 -36.46 11.23 -7.56
N ILE A 288 -36.68 12.54 -7.68
CA ILE A 288 -38.01 13.15 -7.81
C ILE A 288 -38.44 13.07 -9.28
N GLY A 289 -39.62 12.49 -9.52
CA GLY A 289 -40.18 12.23 -10.85
C GLY A 289 -41.14 11.06 -10.80
#